data_AF-A0A270B8D5-F1
#
_entry.id   AF-A0A270B8D5-F1
#
_cell.length_a   1.000
_cell.length_b   1.000
_cell.length_c   1.000
_cell.angle_alpha   90.00
_cell.angle_beta   90.00
_cell.angle_gamma   90.00
#
_symmetry.space_group_name_H-M   'P 1'
#
loop_
_entity.id
_entity.type
_entity.pdbx_description
1 polymer ?
#
loop_
_entity_poly.entity_id
_entity_poly.type
_entity_poly.pdbx_seq_one_letter_code
_entity_poly.pdbx_strand_id
1 'polypeptide(L)'
;MEGSTLVRQLTEQPLVRDLSVDAAQAVLALRYCILCRRAERDPMPELERRWGHILAARRFRLVVEAIGHIWPDPFAVAPPCCPRVSFDEALLAAMVGAVDRGNRAQFDWLTAEMLGGDARAMLFVALDNFLRARAPGRA
;
A
#
# COMPACT_ATOMS: atom_id res chain seq x y z
N MET A 1 -0.44 -13.30 -33.15
CA MET A 1 0.57 -13.42 -32.07
C MET A 1 0.90 -12.07 -31.43
N GLU A 2 1.01 -10.98 -32.20
CA GLU A 2 1.38 -9.64 -31.67
C GLU A 2 0.41 -9.10 -30.60
N GLY A 3 -0.90 -9.28 -30.77
CA GLY A 3 -1.89 -8.82 -29.79
C GLY A 3 -1.76 -9.45 -28.39
N SER A 4 -1.37 -10.72 -28.31
CA SER A 4 -1.14 -11.40 -27.03
C SER A 4 0.09 -10.85 -26.29
N THR A 5 1.14 -10.53 -27.05
CA THR A 5 2.36 -9.91 -26.51
C THR A 5 2.08 -8.51 -25.97
N LEU A 6 1.31 -7.69 -26.70
CA LEU A 6 0.93 -6.35 -26.27
C LEU A 6 0.08 -6.36 -25.00
N VAL A 7 -0.95 -7.24 -24.95
CA VAL A 7 -1.78 -7.39 -23.75
C VAL A 7 -0.92 -7.80 -22.54
N ARG A 8 0.03 -8.73 -22.73
CA ARG A 8 0.97 -9.12 -21.66
C ARG A 8 1.80 -7.93 -21.17
N GLN A 9 2.33 -7.11 -22.08
CA GLN A 9 3.13 -5.93 -21.71
C GLN A 9 2.31 -4.88 -20.96
N LEU A 10 1.07 -4.65 -21.36
CA LEU A 10 0.17 -3.69 -20.71
C LEU A 10 -0.32 -4.16 -19.33
N THR A 11 -0.32 -5.48 -19.09
CA THR A 11 -0.80 -6.08 -17.84
C THR A 11 0.30 -6.59 -16.94
N GLU A 12 1.56 -6.43 -17.34
CA GLU A 12 2.70 -6.86 -16.55
C GLU A 12 2.82 -5.99 -15.29
N GLN A 13 2.67 -6.63 -14.13
CA GLN A 13 2.88 -6.03 -12.82
C GLN A 13 4.18 -6.55 -12.20
N PRO A 14 4.88 -5.73 -11.40
CA PRO A 14 6.14 -6.12 -10.79
C PRO A 14 5.96 -7.27 -9.79
N LEU A 15 7.04 -7.98 -9.49
CA LEU A 15 7.05 -8.90 -8.36
C LEU A 15 7.23 -8.11 -7.07
N VAL A 16 6.71 -8.63 -5.95
CA VAL A 16 6.89 -8.03 -4.62
C VAL A 16 8.37 -7.82 -4.30
N ARG A 17 9.24 -8.75 -4.74
CA ARG A 17 10.70 -8.67 -4.54
C ARG A 17 11.39 -7.57 -5.34
N ASP A 18 10.73 -7.04 -6.37
CA ASP A 18 11.28 -5.98 -7.23
C ASP A 18 10.93 -4.57 -6.67
N LEU A 19 10.09 -4.50 -5.64
CA LEU A 19 9.71 -3.25 -4.97
C LEU A 19 10.78 -2.79 -3.97
N SER A 20 10.74 -1.51 -3.60
CA SER A 20 11.50 -1.02 -2.44
C SER A 20 11.07 -1.76 -1.16
N VAL A 21 11.96 -1.83 -0.17
CA VAL A 21 11.67 -2.53 1.10
C VAL A 21 10.40 -1.97 1.74
N ASP A 22 10.21 -0.65 1.76
CA ASP A 22 9.05 -0.03 2.39
C ASP A 22 7.75 -0.33 1.65
N ALA A 23 7.78 -0.29 0.32
CA ALA A 23 6.65 -0.64 -0.53
C ALA A 23 6.29 -2.13 -0.41
N ALA A 24 7.27 -3.02 -0.46
CA ALA A 24 7.06 -4.46 -0.30
C ALA A 24 6.45 -4.80 1.07
N GLN A 25 6.96 -4.17 2.15
CA GLN A 25 6.40 -4.35 3.49
C GLN A 25 4.97 -3.84 3.60
N ALA A 26 4.64 -2.70 2.99
CA ALA A 26 3.28 -2.17 2.95
C ALA A 26 2.33 -3.11 2.20
N VAL A 27 2.69 -3.60 1.01
CA VAL A 27 1.88 -4.54 0.22
C VAL A 27 1.63 -5.84 0.99
N LEU A 28 2.68 -6.44 1.54
CA LEU A 28 2.54 -7.69 2.30
C LEU A 28 1.71 -7.51 3.58
N ALA A 29 1.84 -6.38 4.26
CA ALA A 29 1.03 -6.07 5.43
C ALA A 29 -0.44 -5.82 5.07
N LEU A 30 -0.74 -5.16 3.94
CA LEU A 30 -2.10 -5.01 3.42
C LEU A 30 -2.72 -6.39 3.17
N ARG A 31 -2.03 -7.27 2.46
CA ARG A 31 -2.47 -8.66 2.21
C ARG A 31 -2.79 -9.40 3.50
N TYR A 32 -1.93 -9.25 4.51
CA TYR A 32 -2.15 -9.85 5.81
C TYR A 32 -3.38 -9.27 6.53
N CYS A 33 -3.58 -7.95 6.48
CA CYS A 33 -4.77 -7.30 7.05
C CYS A 33 -6.06 -7.86 6.42
N ILE A 34 -6.09 -8.03 5.10
CA ILE A 34 -7.25 -8.59 4.40
C ILE A 34 -7.46 -10.06 4.76
N LEU A 35 -6.39 -10.86 4.89
CA LEU A 35 -6.47 -12.24 5.36
C LEU A 35 -7.06 -12.32 6.76
N CYS A 36 -6.56 -11.52 7.70
CA CYS A 36 -7.07 -11.44 9.06
C CYS A 36 -8.55 -11.02 9.10
N ARG A 37 -8.93 -10.00 8.32
CA ARG A 37 -10.34 -9.57 8.21
C ARG A 37 -11.25 -10.70 7.76
N ARG A 38 -10.84 -11.48 6.75
CA ARG A 38 -11.62 -12.64 6.26
C ARG A 38 -11.73 -13.78 7.26
N ALA A 39 -10.77 -13.90 8.18
CA ALA A 39 -10.74 -14.90 9.23
C ALA A 39 -11.28 -14.38 10.58
N GLU A 40 -11.85 -13.16 10.62
CA GLU A 40 -12.31 -12.50 11.85
C GLU A 40 -11.23 -12.39 12.94
N ARG A 41 -9.98 -12.18 12.52
CA ARG A 41 -8.82 -12.03 13.40
C ARG A 41 -8.31 -10.60 13.41
N ASP A 42 -7.75 -10.19 14.55
CA ASP A 42 -7.03 -8.92 14.67
C ASP A 42 -5.67 -9.00 13.95
N PRO A 43 -5.37 -8.12 12.97
CA PRO A 43 -4.05 -8.08 12.34
C PRO A 43 -2.96 -7.45 13.21
N MET A 44 -3.32 -6.68 14.25
CA MET A 44 -2.37 -5.87 15.01
C MET A 44 -1.16 -6.63 15.58
N PRO A 45 -1.31 -7.83 16.18
CA PRO A 45 -0.16 -8.54 16.74
C PRO A 45 0.93 -8.86 15.70
N GLU A 46 0.55 -9.24 14.48
CA GLU A 46 1.50 -9.53 13.41
C GLU A 46 2.09 -8.25 12.82
N LEU A 47 1.29 -7.19 12.68
CA LEU A 47 1.78 -5.89 12.22
C LEU A 47 2.83 -5.32 13.18
N GLU A 48 2.58 -5.41 14.49
CA GLU A 48 3.54 -5.00 15.51
C GLU A 48 4.83 -5.83 15.42
N ARG A 49 4.71 -7.15 15.30
CA ARG A 49 5.86 -8.04 15.12
C ARG A 49 6.67 -7.71 13.87
N ARG A 50 6.01 -7.41 12.75
CA ARG A 50 6.63 -7.11 11.46
C ARG A 50 7.45 -5.82 11.49
N TRP A 51 6.99 -4.79 12.18
CA TRP A 51 7.67 -3.50 12.24
C TRP A 51 8.46 -3.26 13.53
N GLY A 52 8.33 -4.12 14.53
CA GLY A 52 8.95 -3.97 15.84
C GLY A 52 8.50 -2.72 16.59
N HIS A 53 7.40 -2.07 16.16
CA HIS A 53 6.96 -0.79 16.68
C HIS A 53 5.44 -0.64 16.60
N ILE A 54 4.77 -0.64 17.75
CA ILE A 54 3.30 -0.62 17.84
C ILE A 54 2.68 0.63 17.17
N LEU A 55 3.36 1.79 17.22
CA LEU A 55 2.85 3.00 16.58
C LEU A 55 2.85 2.86 15.05
N ALA A 56 3.85 2.21 14.46
CA ALA A 56 3.88 1.94 13.03
C ALA A 56 2.74 1.01 12.62
N ALA A 57 2.51 -0.05 13.40
CA ALA A 57 1.39 -0.96 13.19
C ALA A 57 0.03 -0.24 13.23
N ARG A 58 -0.21 0.59 14.25
CA ARG A 58 -1.45 1.37 14.37
C ARG A 58 -1.64 2.35 13.22
N ARG A 59 -0.59 3.07 12.83
CA ARG A 59 -0.67 4.02 11.71
C ARG A 59 -0.89 3.31 10.38
N PHE A 60 -0.31 2.14 10.18
CA PHE A 60 -0.62 1.34 8.99
C PHE A 60 -2.07 0.84 9.00
N ARG A 61 -2.60 0.44 10.15
CA ARG A 61 -4.02 0.05 10.28
C ARG A 61 -4.94 1.18 9.84
N LEU A 62 -4.61 2.43 10.18
CA LEU A 62 -5.34 3.62 9.72
C LEU A 62 -5.22 3.84 8.21
N VAL A 63 -4.06 3.55 7.60
CA VAL A 63 -3.91 3.57 6.13
C VAL A 63 -4.86 2.56 5.48
N VAL A 64 -4.93 1.33 6.01
CA VAL A 64 -5.82 0.29 5.47
C VAL A 64 -7.29 0.69 5.60
N GLU A 65 -7.70 1.26 6.74
CA GLU A 65 -9.06 1.81 6.91
C GLU A 65 -9.34 2.97 5.96
N ALA A 66 -8.39 3.90 5.81
CA ALA A 66 -8.52 5.03 4.91
C ALA A 66 -8.74 4.56 3.47
N ILE A 67 -7.94 3.60 2.98
CA ILE A 67 -8.13 3.00 1.65
C ILE A 67 -9.52 2.36 1.56
N GLY A 68 -9.91 1.54 2.52
CA GLY A 68 -11.23 0.90 2.52
C GLY A 68 -12.41 1.87 2.55
N HIS A 69 -12.21 3.10 3.04
CA HIS A 69 -13.25 4.11 3.15
C HIS A 69 -13.35 5.04 1.93
N ILE A 70 -12.21 5.41 1.32
CA ILE A 70 -12.17 6.45 0.27
C ILE A 70 -12.08 5.92 -1.14
N TRP A 71 -11.71 4.65 -1.33
CA TRP A 71 -11.58 4.10 -2.67
C TRP A 71 -12.96 3.95 -3.31
N PRO A 72 -13.13 4.35 -4.59
CA PRO A 72 -14.43 4.30 -5.26
C PRO A 72 -14.93 2.87 -5.48
N ASP A 73 -14.00 1.94 -5.74
CA ASP A 73 -14.26 0.52 -5.96
C ASP A 73 -13.49 -0.34 -4.94
N PRO A 74 -13.86 -1.63 -4.77
CA PRO A 74 -13.11 -2.52 -3.89
C PRO A 74 -11.63 -2.61 -4.30
N PHE A 75 -10.74 -2.17 -3.41
CA PHE A 75 -9.29 -2.22 -3.62
C PHE A 75 -8.82 -3.67 -3.81
N ALA A 76 -8.28 -3.98 -4.99
CA ALA A 76 -7.90 -5.32 -5.39
C ALA A 76 -6.61 -5.76 -4.70
N VAL A 77 -6.71 -6.74 -3.81
CA VAL A 77 -5.58 -7.31 -3.07
C VAL A 77 -5.34 -8.75 -3.50
N ALA A 78 -4.12 -9.06 -3.92
CA ALA A 78 -3.77 -10.39 -4.37
C ALA A 78 -3.62 -11.36 -3.17
N PRO A 79 -3.78 -12.68 -3.37
CA PRO A 79 -3.55 -13.66 -2.32
C PRO A 79 -2.12 -13.56 -1.73
N PRO A 80 -1.93 -13.87 -0.42
CA PRO A 80 -0.61 -13.80 0.21
C PRO A 80 0.49 -14.61 -0.48
N CYS A 81 0.14 -15.72 -1.13
CA CYS A 81 1.07 -16.59 -1.85
C CYS A 81 1.46 -16.08 -3.26
N CYS A 82 0.80 -15.05 -3.79
CA CYS A 82 1.08 -14.53 -5.12
C CYS A 82 2.39 -13.72 -5.12
N PRO A 83 3.42 -14.04 -5.93
CA PRO A 83 4.65 -13.25 -5.95
C PRO A 83 4.49 -11.91 -6.68
N ARG A 84 3.46 -11.79 -7.54
CA ARG A 84 3.16 -10.59 -8.32
C ARG A 84 2.14 -9.71 -7.60
N VAL A 85 2.28 -8.40 -7.73
CA VAL A 85 1.29 -7.45 -7.21
C VAL A 85 0.09 -7.30 -8.15
N SER A 86 -1.07 -6.97 -7.60
CA SER A 86 -2.18 -6.41 -8.39
C SER A 86 -1.85 -4.97 -8.84
N PHE A 87 -2.66 -4.40 -9.73
CA PHE A 87 -2.53 -3.00 -10.12
C PHE A 87 -2.69 -2.05 -8.93
N ASP A 88 -3.67 -2.31 -8.07
CA ASP A 88 -3.92 -1.50 -6.88
C ASP A 88 -2.77 -1.62 -5.87
N GLU A 89 -2.19 -2.81 -5.71
CA GLU A 89 -0.99 -3.00 -4.89
C GLU A 89 0.26 -2.32 -5.48
N ALA A 90 0.40 -2.32 -6.81
CA ALA A 90 1.46 -1.57 -7.49
C ALA A 90 1.29 -0.05 -7.30
N LEU A 91 0.04 0.43 -7.35
CA LEU A 91 -0.29 1.80 -7.05
C LEU A 91 0.01 2.14 -5.58
N LEU A 92 -0.33 1.26 -4.62
CA LEU A 92 0.06 1.43 -3.22
C LEU A 92 1.57 1.52 -3.07
N ALA A 93 2.32 0.65 -3.74
CA ALA A 93 3.78 0.71 -3.74
C ALA A 93 4.31 2.04 -4.30
N ALA A 94 3.74 2.55 -5.38
CA ALA A 94 4.09 3.83 -5.97
C ALA A 94 3.74 5.01 -5.04
N MET A 95 2.56 4.98 -4.40
CA MET A 95 2.13 5.96 -3.40
C MET A 95 3.10 6.00 -2.22
N VAL A 96 3.46 4.84 -1.65
CA VAL A 96 4.45 4.72 -0.58
C VAL A 96 5.78 5.35 -1.01
N GLY A 97 6.27 5.02 -2.21
CA GLY A 97 7.51 5.61 -2.73
C GLY A 97 7.44 7.12 -2.95
N ALA A 98 6.30 7.66 -3.37
CA ALA A 98 6.09 9.10 -3.53
C ALA A 98 6.14 9.81 -2.17
N VAL A 99 5.46 9.27 -1.16
CA VAL A 99 5.44 9.82 0.21
C VAL A 99 6.80 9.74 0.87
N ASP A 100 7.51 8.61 0.74
CA ASP A 100 8.86 8.42 1.29
C ASP A 100 9.85 9.49 0.79
N ARG A 101 9.75 9.86 -0.49
CA ARG A 101 10.55 10.93 -1.10
C ARG A 101 10.02 12.34 -0.82
N GLY A 102 8.93 12.49 -0.06
CA GLY A 102 8.25 13.78 0.14
C GLY A 102 7.64 14.38 -1.13
N ASN A 103 7.45 13.57 -2.19
CA ASN A 103 6.98 14.04 -3.48
C ASN A 103 5.44 14.06 -3.54
N ARG A 104 4.86 15.12 -2.99
CA ARG A 104 3.40 15.32 -2.96
C ARG A 104 2.79 15.38 -4.37
N ALA A 105 3.45 16.04 -5.32
CA ALA A 105 2.95 16.19 -6.68
C ALA A 105 2.80 14.82 -7.38
N GLN A 106 3.78 13.92 -7.22
CA GLN A 106 3.69 12.56 -7.76
C GLN A 106 2.55 11.77 -7.13
N PHE A 107 2.34 11.90 -5.81
CA PHE A 107 1.24 11.23 -5.13
C PHE A 107 -0.12 11.71 -5.64
N ASP A 108 -0.29 13.04 -5.76
CA ASP A 108 -1.54 13.62 -6.27
C ASP A 108 -1.78 13.18 -7.72
N TRP A 109 -0.75 13.16 -8.57
CA TRP A 109 -0.85 12.68 -9.96
C TRP A 109 -1.30 11.21 -10.03
N LEU A 110 -0.70 10.33 -9.21
CA LEU A 110 -1.05 8.90 -9.17
C LEU A 110 -2.50 8.64 -8.76
N THR A 111 -3.12 9.56 -8.03
CA THR A 111 -4.43 9.34 -7.39
C THR A 111 -5.52 10.28 -7.92
N ALA A 112 -5.18 11.23 -8.79
CA ALA A 112 -6.06 12.32 -9.22
C ALA A 112 -7.34 11.85 -9.90
N GLU A 113 -7.26 10.78 -10.70
CA GLU A 113 -8.40 10.25 -11.44
C GLU A 113 -9.39 9.47 -10.56
N MET A 114 -8.92 8.91 -9.44
CA MET A 114 -9.72 8.05 -8.57
C MET A 114 -10.25 8.77 -7.32
N LEU A 115 -9.48 9.71 -6.77
CA LEU A 115 -9.74 10.31 -5.47
C LEU A 115 -9.92 11.82 -5.57
N GLY A 116 -10.90 12.37 -4.85
CA GLY A 116 -11.05 13.82 -4.65
C GLY A 116 -9.93 14.44 -3.81
N GLY A 117 -9.81 15.78 -3.82
CA GLY A 117 -8.72 16.51 -3.16
C GLY A 117 -8.56 16.19 -1.66
N ASP A 118 -9.66 16.15 -0.92
CA ASP A 118 -9.66 15.86 0.52
C ASP A 118 -9.23 14.41 0.81
N ALA A 119 -9.72 13.46 0.02
CA ALA A 119 -9.35 12.05 0.12
C ALA A 119 -7.84 11.85 -0.15
N ARG A 120 -7.30 12.52 -1.17
CA ARG A 120 -5.86 12.51 -1.48
C ARG A 120 -5.04 13.10 -0.33
N ALA A 121 -5.45 14.25 0.21
CA ALA A 121 -4.77 14.90 1.32
C ALA A 121 -4.75 14.01 2.58
N MET A 122 -5.90 13.41 2.92
CA MET A 122 -6.01 12.51 4.07
C MET A 122 -5.13 11.26 3.90
N LEU A 123 -5.16 10.60 2.74
CA LEU A 123 -4.38 9.40 2.49
C LEU A 123 -2.87 9.69 2.49
N PHE A 124 -2.45 10.82 1.91
CA PHE A 124 -1.06 11.26 1.95
C PHE A 124 -0.56 11.41 3.39
N VAL A 125 -1.35 12.09 4.24
CA VAL A 125 -1.01 12.29 5.66
C VAL A 125 -0.98 10.97 6.42
N ALA A 126 -1.90 10.04 6.16
CA ALA A 126 -1.91 8.73 6.79
C ALA A 126 -0.64 7.93 6.45
N LEU A 127 -0.24 7.93 5.18
CA LEU A 127 0.98 7.27 4.71
C LEU A 127 2.25 7.93 5.26
N ASP A 128 2.33 9.26 5.27
CA ASP A 128 3.50 10.00 5.82
C ASP A 128 3.67 9.68 7.31
N ASN A 129 2.57 9.72 8.07
CA ASN A 129 2.58 9.34 9.49
C ASN A 129 3.07 7.91 9.68
N PHE A 130 2.61 6.97 8.87
CA PHE A 130 3.06 5.57 8.92
C PHE A 130 4.57 5.46 8.67
N LEU A 131 5.09 6.06 7.59
CA LEU A 131 6.51 6.00 7.25
C LEU A 131 7.38 6.64 8.33
N ARG A 132 6.96 7.78 8.88
CA ARG A 132 7.64 8.42 10.02
C ARG A 132 7.67 7.56 11.28
N ALA A 133 6.64 6.76 11.53
CA ALA A 133 6.65 5.83 12.68
C ALA A 133 7.53 4.60 12.48
N ARG A 134 7.94 4.32 11.23
CA ARG A 134 8.85 3.24 10.89
C ARG A 134 10.31 3.64 10.89
N ALA A 135 10.62 4.91 10.62
CA ALA A 135 11.97 5.41 10.77
C ALA A 135 12.39 5.20 12.23
N PRO A 136 13.41 4.35 12.54
CA PRO A 136 13.96 4.31 13.88
C PRO A 136 14.35 5.73 14.23
N GLY A 137 14.00 6.17 15.44
CA GLY A 137 14.16 7.56 15.86
C GLY A 137 15.49 8.11 15.36
N ARG A 138 15.43 9.13 14.49
CA ARG A 138 16.57 10.03 14.27
C ARG A 138 16.81 10.73 15.61
N ALA A 139 17.54 10.05 16.49
CA ALA A 139 18.20 10.64 17.64
C ALA A 139 19.57 11.14 17.19
#